data_AF-A0AAD4NTA5-F1
#
_entry.id   AF-A0AAD4NTA5-F1
#
_cell.length_a   1.000
_cell.length_b   1.000
_cell.length_c   1.000
_cell.angle_alpha   90.00
_cell.angle_beta   90.00
_cell.angle_gamma   90.00
#
_symmetry.space_group_name_H-M   'P 1'
#
loop_
_entity.id
_entity.type
_entity.pdbx_description
1 polymer ?
#
loop_
_entity_poly.entity_id
_entity_poly.type
_entity_poly.pdbx_seq_one_letter_code
_entity_poly.pdbx_strand_id
1 'polypeptide(L)'
;MVCKSFAALEPRPSPSFFRCILLSPNEPLPRFVWAEYSSASDYTTMKCKTFTGNHLLGHIDSEVAVSGCNVGDWPLKQPDSHRLGIYYQDAYLVDDSPITPSITKWVGREAGHYFRGTFLAHGWKPEEIEGDDVFEFGRPCDLDTADLCYLLDYFLVQGEQHRKAYGDFKEFK
;
A
#
# COMPACT_ATOMS: atom_id res chain seq x y z
N MET A 1 9.79 -5.87 -20.15
CA MET A 1 9.76 -7.26 -19.66
C MET A 1 8.82 -7.27 -18.46
N VAL A 2 7.63 -7.87 -18.56
CA VAL A 2 6.67 -7.91 -17.44
C VAL A 2 7.27 -8.78 -16.34
N CYS A 3 7.37 -8.25 -15.12
CA CYS A 3 7.91 -8.99 -13.98
C CYS A 3 7.06 -10.26 -13.77
N LYS A 4 7.71 -11.44 -13.76
CA LYS A 4 7.03 -12.75 -13.69
C LYS A 4 6.08 -12.89 -12.50
N SER A 5 6.30 -12.11 -11.44
CA SER A 5 5.45 -12.04 -10.24
C SER A 5 4.02 -11.55 -10.52
N PHE A 6 3.82 -10.76 -11.58
CA PHE A 6 2.52 -10.25 -11.97
C PHE A 6 1.85 -11.06 -13.10
N ALA A 7 2.49 -12.14 -13.56
CA ALA A 7 2.00 -12.95 -14.68
C ALA A 7 0.83 -13.88 -14.31
N ALA A 8 0.54 -14.06 -13.02
CA ALA A 8 -0.47 -14.97 -12.50
C ALA A 8 -1.69 -14.23 -11.90
N LEU A 9 -2.25 -13.26 -12.64
CA LEU A 9 -3.50 -12.64 -12.20
C LEU A 9 -4.67 -13.59 -12.48
N GLU A 10 -5.32 -14.04 -11.41
CA GLU A 10 -6.56 -14.82 -11.50
C GLU A 10 -7.70 -13.98 -12.13
N PRO A 11 -8.72 -14.62 -12.73
CA PRO A 11 -9.90 -13.89 -13.22
C PRO A 11 -10.56 -13.08 -12.12
N ARG A 12 -11.11 -11.89 -12.46
CA ARG A 12 -11.84 -11.06 -11.50
C ARG A 12 -13.07 -11.81 -10.96
N PRO A 13 -13.23 -11.94 -9.63
CA PRO A 13 -14.36 -12.67 -9.05
C PRO A 13 -15.73 -12.04 -9.35
N SER A 14 -15.85 -10.72 -9.21
CA SER A 14 -17.08 -9.96 -9.50
C SER A 14 -16.76 -8.47 -9.70
N PRO A 15 -17.73 -7.64 -10.14
CA PRO A 15 -17.55 -6.19 -10.27
C PRO A 15 -17.23 -5.44 -8.96
N SER A 16 -17.45 -6.04 -7.78
CA SER A 16 -17.09 -5.43 -6.49
C SER A 16 -15.63 -5.66 -6.08
N PHE A 17 -14.84 -6.31 -6.94
CA PHE A 17 -13.43 -6.57 -6.71
C PHE A 17 -12.53 -5.70 -7.59
N PHE A 18 -11.54 -5.08 -6.98
CA PHE A 18 -10.54 -4.25 -7.65
C PHE A 18 -9.15 -4.81 -7.45
N ARG A 19 -8.30 -4.60 -8.46
CA ARG A 19 -6.94 -5.13 -8.45
C ARG A 19 -6.06 -4.27 -7.56
N CYS A 20 -5.48 -4.91 -6.55
CA CYS A 20 -4.54 -4.32 -5.59
C CYS A 20 -3.16 -4.97 -5.75
N ILE A 21 -2.13 -4.34 -5.16
CA ILE A 21 -0.78 -4.91 -5.08
C ILE A 21 -0.52 -5.32 -3.64
N LEU A 22 -0.25 -6.61 -3.44
CA LEU A 22 0.09 -7.17 -2.13
C LEU A 22 1.61 -7.29 -1.98
N LEU A 23 2.14 -6.74 -0.90
CA LEU A 23 3.52 -6.88 -0.44
C LEU A 23 3.48 -7.69 0.87
N SER A 24 3.69 -9.00 0.76
CA SER A 24 3.60 -9.93 1.89
C SER A 24 4.98 -10.22 2.50
N PRO A 25 5.10 -10.39 3.82
CA PRO A 25 6.34 -10.83 4.45
C PRO A 25 6.68 -12.29 4.11
N ASN A 26 5.68 -13.08 3.70
CA ASN A 26 5.82 -14.50 3.39
C ASN A 26 6.12 -14.77 1.91
N GLU A 27 6.16 -13.73 1.07
CA GLU A 27 6.34 -13.86 -0.37
C GLU A 27 7.56 -13.03 -0.83
N PRO A 28 8.43 -13.58 -1.69
CA PRO A 28 9.66 -12.90 -2.10
C PRO A 28 9.43 -11.75 -3.10
N LEU A 29 8.25 -11.67 -3.68
CA LEU A 29 7.88 -10.75 -4.75
C LEU A 29 6.43 -10.29 -4.50
N PRO A 30 6.05 -9.07 -4.88
CA PRO A 30 4.66 -8.67 -4.81
C PRO A 30 3.87 -9.35 -5.91
N ARG A 31 2.56 -9.39 -5.70
CA ARG A 31 1.60 -9.93 -6.65
C ARG A 31 0.36 -9.07 -6.70
N PHE A 32 -0.38 -9.22 -7.78
CA PHE A 32 -1.74 -8.70 -7.81
C PHE A 32 -2.68 -9.58 -7.01
N VAL A 33 -3.64 -8.94 -6.34
CA VAL A 33 -4.74 -9.59 -5.63
C VAL A 33 -6.05 -8.86 -5.92
N TRP A 34 -7.16 -9.56 -5.79
CA TRP A 34 -8.50 -8.99 -5.89
C TRP A 34 -9.00 -8.62 -4.49
N ALA A 35 -9.16 -7.34 -4.20
CA ALA A 35 -9.75 -6.88 -2.95
C ALA A 35 -11.23 -6.54 -3.14
N GLU A 36 -12.06 -7.05 -2.24
CA GLU A 36 -13.51 -6.82 -2.26
C GLU A 36 -13.86 -5.51 -1.55
N TYR A 37 -14.77 -4.74 -2.14
CA TYR A 37 -15.41 -3.58 -1.51
C TYR A 37 -16.85 -3.92 -1.08
N SER A 38 -17.42 -3.14 -0.16
CA SER A 38 -18.76 -3.39 0.41
C SER A 38 -19.83 -3.60 -0.68
N SER A 39 -19.80 -2.83 -1.77
CA SER A 39 -20.51 -3.17 -3.00
C SER A 39 -19.92 -2.48 -4.24
N ALA A 40 -20.50 -2.72 -5.42
CA ALA A 40 -20.17 -1.97 -6.64
C ALA A 40 -20.83 -0.58 -6.72
N SER A 41 -21.62 -0.20 -5.70
CA SER A 41 -22.30 1.09 -5.59
C SER A 41 -21.91 1.85 -4.31
N ASP A 42 -21.24 1.17 -3.39
CA ASP A 42 -20.73 1.69 -2.14
C ASP A 42 -19.28 1.21 -2.04
N TYR A 43 -18.37 2.15 -2.26
CA TYR A 43 -16.93 1.91 -2.25
C TYR A 43 -16.27 2.44 -0.98
N THR A 44 -17.06 2.83 0.03
CA THR A 44 -16.54 3.43 1.26
C THR A 44 -15.65 2.48 2.05
N THR A 45 -15.89 1.17 1.95
CA THR A 45 -15.21 0.17 2.80
C THR A 45 -14.59 -0.95 1.97
N MET A 46 -13.26 -1.01 1.96
CA MET A 46 -12.53 -2.18 1.46
C MET A 46 -12.47 -3.28 2.53
N LYS A 47 -12.74 -4.54 2.16
CA LYS A 47 -12.61 -5.72 3.04
C LYS A 47 -11.15 -6.19 3.12
N CYS A 48 -10.29 -5.31 3.62
CA CYS A 48 -8.84 -5.48 3.78
C CYS A 48 -8.43 -6.63 4.73
N LYS A 49 -9.30 -7.02 5.68
CA LYS A 49 -9.04 -8.07 6.68
C LYS A 49 -8.55 -9.39 6.07
N THR A 50 -8.97 -9.70 4.85
CA THR A 50 -8.56 -10.91 4.12
C THR A 50 -7.05 -10.95 3.85
N PHE A 51 -6.38 -9.81 3.79
CA PHE A 51 -4.95 -9.70 3.46
C PHE A 51 -4.10 -9.27 4.64
N THR A 52 -4.59 -8.34 5.45
CA THR A 52 -3.82 -7.70 6.52
C THR A 52 -4.15 -8.23 7.92
N GLY A 53 -5.17 -9.10 8.04
CA GLY A 53 -5.59 -9.72 9.30
C GLY A 53 -6.61 -8.91 10.11
N ASN A 54 -6.80 -9.28 11.38
CA ASN A 54 -7.78 -8.66 12.29
C ASN A 54 -7.23 -7.45 13.08
N HIS A 55 -5.96 -7.10 12.88
CA HIS A 55 -5.31 -6.02 13.64
C HIS A 55 -5.69 -4.65 13.07
N LEU A 56 -5.68 -3.63 13.94
CA LEU A 56 -5.97 -2.24 13.57
C LEU A 56 -5.07 -1.84 12.39
N LEU A 57 -5.72 -1.41 11.31
CA LEU A 57 -5.05 -1.09 10.06
C LEU A 57 -4.79 0.41 10.02
N GLY A 58 -3.51 0.75 9.93
CA GLY A 58 -3.12 2.05 9.45
C GLY A 58 -3.44 2.15 7.97
N HIS A 59 -3.90 3.33 7.56
CA HIS A 59 -4.09 3.66 6.16
C HIS A 59 -3.34 4.96 5.88
N ILE A 60 -2.46 4.93 4.88
CA ILE A 60 -1.83 6.12 4.35
C ILE A 60 -2.41 6.36 2.96
N ASP A 61 -2.82 7.61 2.77
CA ASP A 61 -3.40 8.10 1.54
C ASP A 61 -2.43 9.12 0.91
N SER A 62 -2.31 9.07 -0.41
CA SER A 62 -1.58 10.04 -1.21
C SER A 62 -2.12 11.50 -1.14
N GLU A 63 -3.36 11.73 -0.68
CA GLU A 63 -3.96 13.08 -0.52
C GLU A 63 -4.01 13.58 0.94
N VAL A 64 -4.04 12.67 1.93
CA VAL A 64 -4.21 13.05 3.33
C VAL A 64 -2.84 13.27 3.97
N ALA A 65 -2.42 14.53 4.04
CA ALA A 65 -1.51 14.98 5.09
C ALA A 65 -2.22 14.74 6.43
N VAL A 66 -1.94 13.61 7.09
CA VAL A 66 -2.57 13.26 8.37
C VAL A 66 -2.17 14.33 9.39
N SER A 67 -3.11 15.23 9.70
CA SER A 67 -2.92 16.25 10.73
C SER A 67 -2.72 15.57 12.08
N GLY A 68 -1.48 15.48 12.54
CA GLY A 68 -1.14 15.03 13.90
C GLY A 68 0.09 14.13 13.99
N CYS A 69 0.49 13.47 12.90
CA CYS A 69 1.75 12.73 12.81
C CYS A 69 2.48 13.21 11.55
N ASN A 70 3.62 13.88 11.73
CA ASN A 70 4.51 14.29 10.64
C ASN A 70 5.19 13.05 10.00
N VAL A 71 4.40 12.16 9.39
CA VAL A 71 4.89 11.06 8.55
C VAL A 71 4.48 11.36 7.12
N GLY A 72 5.32 12.22 6.53
CA GLY A 72 5.63 12.40 5.12
C GLY A 72 4.50 12.53 4.10
N ASP A 73 4.50 13.68 3.45
CA ASP A 73 4.03 13.83 2.07
C ASP A 73 4.43 12.58 1.26
N TRP A 74 3.45 11.92 0.65
CA TRP A 74 3.72 10.91 -0.37
C TRP A 74 4.66 11.53 -1.41
N PRO A 75 5.79 10.90 -1.77
CA PRO A 75 6.81 11.61 -2.54
C PRO A 75 6.24 12.05 -3.89
N LEU A 76 6.32 13.37 -4.14
CA LEU A 76 6.27 14.22 -5.35
C LEU A 76 5.60 13.74 -6.66
N LYS A 77 5.52 12.45 -6.98
CA LYS A 77 4.92 11.91 -8.19
C LYS A 77 3.81 10.92 -7.83
N GLN A 78 2.65 11.14 -8.43
CA GLN A 78 1.51 10.23 -8.39
C GLN A 78 1.14 9.85 -9.82
N PRO A 79 0.38 8.77 -10.02
CA PRO A 79 -0.28 8.54 -11.29
C PRO A 79 -1.20 9.73 -11.62
N ASP A 80 -1.18 10.21 -12.87
CA ASP A 80 -2.08 11.30 -13.29
C ASP A 80 -3.55 10.86 -13.33
N SER A 81 -3.77 9.54 -13.45
CA SER A 81 -5.11 8.96 -13.71
C SER A 81 -5.87 8.55 -12.46
N HIS A 82 -5.19 8.40 -11.32
CA HIS A 82 -5.76 7.92 -10.07
C HIS A 82 -4.83 8.20 -8.89
N ARG A 83 -5.32 7.99 -7.69
CA ARG A 83 -4.62 8.10 -6.40
C ARG A 83 -4.28 6.71 -5.87
N LEU A 84 -3.29 6.67 -4.99
CA LEU A 84 -2.78 5.45 -4.37
C LEU A 84 -2.88 5.54 -2.86
N GLY A 85 -3.15 4.41 -2.22
CA GLY A 85 -3.14 4.30 -0.77
C GLY A 85 -2.63 2.94 -0.35
N ILE A 86 -2.06 2.89 0.86
CA ILE A 86 -1.48 1.67 1.43
C ILE A 86 -2.15 1.38 2.77
N TYR A 87 -2.74 0.20 2.88
CA TYR A 87 -3.10 -0.37 4.17
C TYR A 87 -1.93 -1.17 4.74
N TYR A 88 -1.70 -1.00 6.04
CA TYR A 88 -0.64 -1.68 6.78
C TYR A 88 -1.07 -1.87 8.24
N GLN A 89 -0.28 -2.59 9.04
CA GLN A 89 -0.52 -2.72 10.48
C GLN A 89 0.19 -1.57 11.21
N ASP A 90 -0.52 -0.81 12.06
CA ASP A 90 0.03 0.40 12.71
C ASP A 90 1.36 0.18 13.43
N ALA A 91 1.56 -1.02 13.98
CA ALA A 91 2.76 -1.38 14.72
C ALA A 91 3.91 -1.89 13.83
N TYR A 92 3.85 -1.78 12.50
CA TYR A 92 4.83 -2.39 11.58
C TYR A 92 6.31 -2.00 11.83
N LEU A 93 6.56 -0.88 12.49
CA LEU A 93 7.91 -0.43 12.84
C LEU A 93 8.49 -1.16 14.07
N VAL A 94 7.62 -1.61 14.97
CA VAL A 94 7.98 -2.05 16.32
C VAL A 94 7.48 -3.45 16.66
N ASP A 95 6.62 -4.02 15.82
CA ASP A 95 6.12 -5.37 16.01
C ASP A 95 7.17 -6.43 15.61
N ASP A 96 6.92 -7.66 16.06
CA ASP A 96 7.74 -8.82 15.75
C ASP A 96 7.41 -9.42 14.37
N SER A 97 6.68 -8.68 13.52
CA SER A 97 6.39 -9.13 12.17
C SER A 97 7.68 -9.26 11.35
N PRO A 98 7.76 -10.23 10.43
CA PRO A 98 8.93 -10.35 9.56
C PRO A 98 9.06 -9.15 8.63
N ILE A 99 10.30 -8.82 8.26
CA ILE A 99 10.60 -7.82 7.23
C ILE A 99 9.97 -8.26 5.90
N THR A 100 9.42 -7.29 5.16
CA THR A 100 8.81 -7.52 3.84
C THR A 100 9.88 -7.68 2.76
N PRO A 101 10.17 -8.89 2.26
CA PRO A 101 11.37 -9.13 1.45
C PRO A 101 11.36 -8.37 0.13
N SER A 102 10.18 -8.22 -0.48
CA SER A 102 10.01 -7.51 -1.75
C SER A 102 10.37 -6.02 -1.64
N ILE A 103 9.95 -5.35 -0.56
CA ILE A 103 10.30 -3.96 -0.28
C ILE A 103 11.82 -3.85 -0.10
N THR A 104 12.40 -4.63 0.82
CA THR A 104 13.84 -4.61 1.12
C THR A 104 14.70 -4.90 -0.10
N LYS A 105 14.28 -5.84 -0.95
CA LYS A 105 14.99 -6.18 -2.18
C LYS A 105 15.07 -5.00 -3.16
N TRP A 106 14.03 -4.17 -3.22
CA TRP A 106 13.91 -3.14 -4.25
C TRP A 106 14.37 -1.77 -3.80
N VAL A 107 14.05 -1.35 -2.58
CA VAL A 107 14.50 -0.06 -2.04
C VAL A 107 15.86 -0.16 -1.32
N GLY A 108 16.41 -1.37 -1.22
CA GLY A 108 17.67 -1.65 -0.56
C GLY A 108 17.53 -1.90 0.94
N ARG A 109 18.55 -2.54 1.53
CA ARG A 109 18.54 -2.95 2.93
C ARG A 109 18.44 -1.76 3.89
N GLU A 110 19.14 -0.66 3.59
CA GLU A 110 19.20 0.52 4.46
C GLU A 110 17.83 1.17 4.65
N ALA A 111 17.02 1.27 3.59
CA ALA A 111 15.68 1.85 3.66
C ALA A 111 14.60 0.80 3.95
N GLY A 112 14.76 -0.42 3.45
CA GLY A 112 13.67 -1.38 3.41
C GLY A 112 13.48 -2.25 4.66
N HIS A 113 14.42 -2.24 5.61
CA HIS A 113 14.34 -3.10 6.80
C HIS A 113 13.33 -2.63 7.86
N TYR A 114 12.85 -1.40 7.75
CA TYR A 114 11.82 -0.83 8.64
C TYR A 114 10.41 -1.34 8.31
N PHE A 115 10.18 -1.85 7.09
CA PHE A 115 8.85 -2.25 6.64
C PHE A 115 8.59 -3.71 6.93
N ARG A 116 7.89 -3.98 8.03
CA ARG A 116 7.52 -5.33 8.49
C ARG A 116 6.04 -5.61 8.26
N GLY A 117 5.70 -6.89 8.20
CA GLY A 117 4.32 -7.31 8.03
C GLY A 117 3.79 -7.11 6.62
N THR A 118 2.46 -7.12 6.48
CA THR A 118 1.80 -7.06 5.17
C THR A 118 1.42 -5.63 4.82
N PHE A 119 1.70 -5.23 3.58
CA PHE A 119 1.22 -3.98 2.99
C PHE A 119 0.33 -4.29 1.79
N LEU A 120 -0.82 -3.61 1.72
CA LEU A 120 -1.78 -3.74 0.63
C LEU A 120 -2.00 -2.37 -0.02
N ALA A 121 -1.51 -2.22 -1.24
CA ALA A 121 -1.74 -1.01 -2.02
C ALA A 121 -3.03 -1.12 -2.84
N HIS A 122 -3.81 -0.05 -2.82
CA HIS A 122 -5.04 0.11 -3.61
C HIS A 122 -5.04 1.47 -4.31
N GLY A 123 -5.96 1.66 -5.25
CA GLY A 123 -6.10 2.93 -5.95
C GLY A 123 -7.54 3.32 -6.18
N TRP A 124 -7.77 4.62 -6.31
CA TRP A 124 -9.07 5.21 -6.59
C TRP A 124 -8.94 6.46 -7.44
N LYS A 125 -10.00 6.78 -8.18
CA LYS A 125 -10.10 8.01 -8.94
C LYS A 125 -10.78 9.06 -8.06
N PRO A 126 -10.26 10.29 -8.02
CA PRO A 126 -11.01 11.39 -7.45
C PRO A 126 -12.28 11.56 -8.30
N GLU A 127 -13.44 11.48 -7.67
CA GLU A 127 -14.71 11.84 -8.31
C GLU A 127 -15.10 13.23 -7.83
N GLU A 128 -15.56 14.08 -8.75
CA GLU A 128 -16.31 15.27 -8.40
C GLU A 128 -17.69 14.79 -7.91
N ILE A 129 -17.81 14.57 -6.61
CA ILE A 129 -19.08 14.17 -6.01
C ILE A 129 -19.97 15.43 -5.99
N GLU A 130 -20.94 15.50 -6.89
CA GLU A 130 -22.06 16.44 -6.76
C GLU A 130 -23.02 15.93 -5.66
N GLY A 131 -22.81 16.33 -4.40
CA GLY A 131 -23.72 16.00 -3.29
C GLY A 131 -23.05 15.91 -1.91
N ASP A 132 -23.87 15.74 -0.86
CA ASP A 132 -23.45 15.59 0.54
C ASP A 132 -22.91 14.17 0.88
N ASP A 133 -22.90 13.25 -0.10
CA ASP A 133 -22.37 11.90 0.08
C ASP A 133 -20.85 11.92 -0.02
N VAL A 134 -20.19 12.23 1.10
CA VAL A 134 -18.73 12.19 1.22
C VAL A 134 -18.27 10.74 1.20
N PHE A 135 -17.84 10.23 0.04
CA PHE A 135 -17.08 8.99 -0.01
C PHE A 135 -15.67 9.25 0.55
N GLU A 136 -15.28 8.50 1.59
CA GLU A 136 -13.98 8.65 2.27
C GLU A 136 -12.78 8.52 1.30
N PHE A 137 -12.95 7.69 0.27
CA PHE A 137 -12.03 7.51 -0.84
C PHE A 137 -12.88 7.50 -2.12
N GLY A 138 -12.46 8.18 -3.18
CA GLY A 138 -13.21 8.21 -4.44
C GLY A 138 -13.41 6.82 -5.07
N ARG A 139 -13.84 6.76 -6.33
CA ARG A 139 -14.18 5.46 -6.94
C ARG A 139 -12.94 4.57 -7.14
N PRO A 140 -12.91 3.33 -6.60
CA PRO A 140 -11.75 2.45 -6.71
C PRO A 140 -11.45 2.07 -8.16
N CYS A 141 -10.17 1.81 -8.43
CA CYS A 141 -9.69 1.42 -9.74
C CYS A 141 -8.62 0.32 -9.65
N ASP A 142 -8.41 -0.39 -10.76
CA ASP A 142 -7.40 -1.44 -10.83
C ASP A 142 -6.00 -0.87 -10.94
N LEU A 143 -5.13 -1.23 -9.99
CA LEU A 143 -3.70 -0.94 -10.08
C LEU A 143 -3.04 -1.82 -11.14
N ASP A 144 -2.06 -1.33 -11.88
CA ASP A 144 -1.22 -2.11 -12.78
C ASP A 144 0.25 -2.10 -12.35
N THR A 145 1.14 -2.64 -13.20
CA THR A 145 2.57 -2.78 -12.85
C THR A 145 3.32 -1.46 -12.83
N ALA A 146 2.82 -0.43 -13.51
CA ALA A 146 3.39 0.92 -13.47
C ALA A 146 3.18 1.53 -12.08
N ASP A 147 2.06 1.25 -11.40
CA ASP A 147 1.78 1.80 -10.08
C ASP A 147 2.81 1.38 -9.02
N LEU A 148 3.47 0.25 -9.25
CA LEU A 148 4.56 -0.19 -8.40
C LEU A 148 5.70 0.82 -8.31
N CYS A 149 6.03 1.57 -9.36
CA CYS A 149 7.15 2.53 -9.28
C CYS A 149 6.88 3.62 -8.23
N TYR A 150 5.65 4.13 -8.17
CA TYR A 150 5.23 5.14 -7.20
C TYR A 150 5.23 4.59 -5.77
N LEU A 151 4.83 3.32 -5.60
CA LEU A 151 4.91 2.64 -4.30
C LEU A 151 6.36 2.47 -3.83
N LEU A 152 7.28 2.13 -4.74
CA LEU A 152 8.69 1.98 -4.38
C LEU A 152 9.35 3.31 -4.01
N ASP A 153 9.01 4.38 -4.72
CA ASP A 153 9.47 5.72 -4.38
C ASP A 153 8.99 6.12 -2.96
N TYR A 154 7.72 5.80 -2.62
CA TYR A 154 7.20 5.97 -1.26
C TYR A 154 8.03 5.21 -0.22
N PHE A 155 8.23 3.90 -0.39
CA PHE A 155 8.99 3.10 0.58
C PHE A 155 10.45 3.54 0.69
N LEU A 156 11.07 3.99 -0.40
CA LEU A 156 12.44 4.49 -0.37
C LEU A 156 12.53 5.76 0.48
N VAL A 157 11.68 6.76 0.22
CA VAL A 157 11.69 8.03 0.94
C VAL A 157 11.33 7.84 2.41
N GLN A 158 10.29 7.06 2.71
CA GLN A 158 9.90 6.77 4.09
C GLN A 158 10.97 5.96 4.83
N GLY A 159 11.59 4.99 4.17
CA GLY A 159 12.68 4.22 4.74
C GLY A 159 13.89 5.10 5.09
N GLU A 160 14.22 6.07 4.24
CA GLU A 160 15.25 7.06 4.55
C GLU A 160 14.87 7.99 5.71
N GLN A 161 13.59 8.36 5.83
CA GLN A 161 13.10 9.15 6.96
C GLN A 161 13.21 8.37 8.27
N HIS A 162 12.77 7.11 8.28
CA HIS A 162 12.94 6.19 9.41
C HIS A 162 14.41 6.02 9.79
N ARG A 163 15.29 5.88 8.81
CA ARG A 163 16.74 5.84 9.05
C ARG A 163 17.29 7.07 9.74
N LYS A 164 16.83 8.27 9.33
CA LYS A 164 17.24 9.52 9.98
C LYS A 164 16.69 9.63 11.40
N ALA A 165 15.46 9.17 11.64
CA ALA A 165 14.81 9.25 12.95
C ALA A 165 15.36 8.24 13.96
N TYR A 166 15.61 7.00 13.54
CA TYR A 166 15.97 5.88 14.42
C TYR A 166 17.45 5.47 14.32
N GLY A 167 18.20 6.07 13.41
CA GLY A 167 19.60 5.73 13.12
C GLY A 167 19.76 4.46 12.29
N ASP A 168 21.00 4.17 11.89
CA ASP A 168 21.33 2.90 11.24
C ASP A 168 21.10 1.75 12.23
N PHE A 169 20.23 0.82 11.86
CA PHE A 169 19.96 -0.36 12.67
C PHE A 169 21.23 -1.20 12.75
N LYS A 170 21.87 -1.22 13.93
CA LYS A 170 23.00 -2.11 14.19
C LYS A 170 22.47 -3.53 14.14
N GLU A 171 23.01 -4.36 13.25
CA GLU A 171 22.66 -5.77 13.12
C GLU A 171 22.73 -6.45 14.50
N PHE A 172 21.58 -6.80 15.07
CA PHE A 172 21.55 -7.84 16.10
C PHE A 172 21.80 -9.16 15.37
N LYS A 173 23.02 -9.66 15.52
CA LYS A 173 23.49 -10.96 15.03
C LYS A 173 22.72 -12.10 15.68
#